data_AF-A0A4V1V1U2-F1
#
_entry.id   AF-A0A4V1V1U2-F1
#
_cell.length_a   1.000
_cell.length_b   1.000
_cell.length_c   1.000
_cell.angle_alpha   90.00
_cell.angle_beta   90.00
_cell.angle_gamma   90.00
#
_symmetry.space_group_name_H-M   'P 1'
#
loop_
_entity.id
_entity.type
_entity.pdbx_description
1 polymer ?
#
loop_
_entity_poly.entity_id
_entity_poly.type
_entity_poly.pdbx_seq_one_letter_code
_entity_poly.pdbx_strand_id
1 'polypeptide(L)'
;MDSEGEGDSPTHVKEGKLMDRLHGINRKGAALMSALIPMMVLVSCAGGKMKSHYPKDWVESVEVSKVSSDELKLRFFVPAESLYYAAGVNYEAQGDALRVAIERCNINEPCSPMVKRAMPIPQDQIAELRLPYAGKVILVHADQEEQIYP
;
A
#
# COMPACT_ATOMS: atom_id res chain seq x y z
N MET A 1 -43.00 -3.73 31.82
CA MET A 1 -43.39 -4.66 30.73
C MET A 1 -42.27 -5.67 30.63
N ASP A 2 -42.28 -6.53 31.63
CA ASP A 2 -41.51 -7.76 31.75
C ASP A 2 -42.12 -8.83 30.83
N SER A 3 -41.26 -9.69 30.29
CA SER A 3 -41.48 -11.04 29.75
C SER A 3 -40.13 -11.40 29.06
N GLU A 4 -39.14 -12.07 29.65
CA GLU A 4 -39.11 -13.37 30.35
C GLU A 4 -39.71 -14.55 29.57
N GLY A 5 -38.93 -15.65 29.55
CA GLY A 5 -39.19 -16.94 28.90
C GLY A 5 -37.93 -17.42 28.20
N GLU A 6 -36.93 -18.05 28.84
CA GLU A 6 -36.89 -19.13 29.83
C GLU A 6 -37.53 -20.45 29.36
N GLY A 7 -36.72 -21.52 29.40
CA GLY A 7 -37.13 -22.91 29.47
C GLY A 7 -36.86 -23.71 28.20
N ASP A 8 -36.34 -24.93 28.23
CA ASP A 8 -35.78 -25.78 29.29
C ASP A 8 -35.11 -26.95 28.54
N SER A 9 -34.22 -27.67 29.19
CA SER A 9 -33.73 -28.99 28.78
C SER A 9 -34.83 -30.03 29.16
N PRO A 10 -34.65 -31.35 29.42
CA PRO A 10 -33.46 -32.20 29.41
C PRO A 10 -33.64 -33.60 28.76
N THR A 11 -32.49 -34.27 28.59
CA THR A 11 -32.18 -35.72 28.72
C THR A 11 -33.17 -36.80 28.27
N HIS A 12 -32.67 -37.71 27.41
CA HIS A 12 -32.89 -39.14 27.63
C HIS A 12 -31.72 -40.02 27.18
N VAL A 13 -31.32 -40.88 28.11
CA VAL A 13 -30.29 -41.91 28.09
C VAL A 13 -30.67 -43.07 27.16
N LYS A 14 -29.66 -43.70 26.52
CA LYS A 14 -29.62 -45.16 26.37
C LYS A 14 -28.20 -45.70 26.18
N GLU A 15 -27.70 -46.34 27.23
CA GLU A 15 -26.60 -47.30 27.19
C GLU A 15 -26.98 -48.53 26.37
N GLY A 16 -25.99 -49.16 25.72
CA GLY A 16 -26.17 -50.48 25.13
C GLY A 16 -25.02 -51.00 24.29
N LYS A 17 -24.20 -51.85 24.92
CA LYS A 17 -23.76 -53.17 24.40
C LYS A 17 -22.50 -53.26 23.52
N LEU A 18 -21.37 -53.46 24.20
CA LEU A 18 -20.54 -54.68 24.18
C LEU A 18 -20.70 -55.63 22.96
N MET A 19 -19.67 -55.74 22.11
CA MET A 19 -18.81 -56.94 21.98
C MET A 19 -17.96 -56.88 20.72
N ASP A 20 -16.75 -57.39 20.90
CA ASP A 20 -15.71 -57.76 19.95
C ASP A 20 -16.22 -58.35 18.63
N ARG A 21 -15.49 -58.06 17.55
CA ARG A 21 -14.91 -59.11 16.69
C ARG A 21 -13.91 -58.50 15.70
N LEU A 22 -12.64 -58.80 15.96
CA LEU A 22 -11.59 -58.90 14.95
C LEU A 22 -12.12 -59.68 13.75
N HIS A 23 -11.93 -59.16 12.54
CA HIS A 23 -11.73 -59.96 11.34
C HIS A 23 -10.99 -59.07 10.34
N GLY A 24 -9.71 -59.39 10.14
CA GLY A 24 -8.90 -58.82 9.09
C GLY A 24 -9.47 -59.21 7.73
N ILE A 25 -9.61 -58.22 6.85
CA ILE A 25 -9.81 -58.45 5.43
C ILE A 25 -8.83 -57.55 4.69
N ASN A 26 -7.74 -58.19 4.26
CA ASN A 26 -6.75 -57.66 3.36
C ASN A 26 -7.41 -57.49 1.98
N ARG A 27 -7.71 -56.25 1.58
CA ARG A 27 -8.14 -55.94 0.21
C ARG A 27 -7.32 -54.76 -0.31
N LYS A 28 -6.36 -55.14 -1.16
CA LYS A 28 -5.67 -54.27 -2.11
C LYS A 28 -6.73 -53.52 -2.92
N GLY A 29 -6.77 -52.20 -2.76
CA GLY A 29 -7.63 -51.31 -3.52
C GLY A 29 -7.00 -49.93 -3.50
N ALA A 30 -6.37 -49.55 -4.60
CA ALA A 30 -5.84 -48.22 -4.81
C ALA A 30 -6.98 -47.21 -4.68
N ALA A 31 -6.88 -46.32 -3.70
CA ALA A 31 -7.74 -45.16 -3.57
C ALA A 31 -6.83 -43.94 -3.33
N LEU A 32 -6.89 -43.00 -4.28
CA LEU A 32 -6.30 -41.66 -4.24
C LEU A 32 -6.50 -41.04 -2.86
N MET A 33 -5.43 -40.88 -2.09
CA MET A 33 -5.44 -40.05 -0.89
C MET A 33 -5.08 -38.62 -1.28
N SER A 34 -6.11 -37.79 -1.25
CA SER A 34 -6.16 -36.36 -1.45
C SER A 34 -5.00 -35.64 -0.74
N ALA A 35 -4.14 -34.98 -1.51
CA ALA A 35 -3.14 -34.05 -0.97
C ALA A 35 -3.85 -32.81 -0.41
N LEU A 36 -3.97 -32.72 0.92
CA LEU A 36 -4.34 -31.49 1.61
C LEU A 36 -3.09 -30.60 1.66
N ILE A 37 -2.95 -29.74 0.65
CA ILE A 37 -1.98 -28.63 0.67
C ILE A 37 -2.66 -27.49 1.45
N PRO A 38 -2.18 -27.11 2.66
CA PRO A 38 -2.66 -25.91 3.31
C PRO A 38 -2.13 -24.72 2.50
N MET A 39 -3.02 -24.09 1.73
CA MET A 39 -2.71 -22.85 1.02
C MET A 39 -2.62 -21.74 2.08
N MET A 40 -1.42 -21.54 2.62
CA MET A 40 -1.10 -20.37 3.44
C MET A 40 -1.33 -19.14 2.58
N VAL A 41 -2.46 -18.47 2.78
CA VAL A 41 -2.70 -17.12 2.29
C VAL A 41 -1.71 -16.21 3.01
N LEU A 42 -0.61 -15.88 2.33
CA LEU A 42 0.21 -14.74 2.69
C LEU A 42 -0.68 -13.52 2.51
N VAL A 43 -1.26 -13.03 3.61
CA VAL A 43 -1.84 -11.70 3.67
C VAL A 43 -0.66 -10.75 3.47
N SER A 44 -0.39 -10.40 2.21
CA SER A 44 0.45 -9.27 1.88
C SER A 44 -0.26 -8.05 2.46
N CYS A 45 0.28 -7.48 3.53
CA CYS A 45 -0.03 -6.12 3.90
C CYS A 45 0.31 -5.25 2.69
N ALA A 46 -0.70 -4.97 1.86
CA ALA A 46 -0.61 -3.96 0.84
C ALA A 46 -0.48 -2.63 1.57
N GLY A 47 0.76 -2.24 1.88
CA GLY A 47 1.08 -0.84 2.13
C GLY A 47 0.44 -0.05 1.00
N GLY A 48 -0.41 0.91 1.36
CA GLY A 48 -1.19 1.65 0.38
C GLY A 48 -0.26 2.17 -0.71
N LYS A 49 -0.57 1.85 -1.97
CA LYS A 49 0.26 2.32 -3.09
C LYS A 49 0.27 3.84 -3.02
N MET A 50 1.46 4.45 -2.90
CA MET A 50 1.61 5.88 -3.05
C MET A 50 0.97 6.31 -4.36
N LYS A 51 0.23 7.42 -4.35
CA LYS A 51 -0.50 7.95 -5.50
C LYS A 51 -0.14 9.41 -5.70
N SER A 52 -0.07 9.80 -6.96
CA SER A 52 -0.06 11.19 -7.38
C SER A 52 -1.35 11.48 -8.14
N HIS A 53 -1.76 12.75 -8.14
CA HIS A 53 -2.87 13.25 -8.95
C HIS A 53 -2.38 14.02 -10.19
N TYR A 54 -1.07 14.26 -10.33
CA TYR A 54 -0.50 14.86 -11.52
C TYR A 54 -0.12 13.77 -12.54
N PRO A 55 -0.64 13.82 -13.78
CA PRO A 55 -0.10 13.03 -14.88
C PRO A 55 1.30 13.54 -15.24
N LYS A 56 2.11 12.71 -15.92
CA LYS A 56 3.49 13.07 -16.25
C LYS A 56 3.62 14.38 -17.02
N ASP A 57 2.81 14.57 -18.05
CA ASP A 57 2.88 15.71 -18.96
C ASP A 57 2.53 17.06 -18.29
N TRP A 58 2.04 17.06 -17.05
CA TRP A 58 1.73 18.31 -16.32
C TRP A 58 2.92 18.82 -15.51
N VAL A 59 3.78 17.92 -15.04
CA VAL A 59 4.92 18.23 -14.16
C VAL A 59 6.24 17.93 -14.85
N GLU A 60 6.31 18.23 -16.15
CA GLU A 60 7.51 18.04 -16.96
C GLU A 60 8.73 18.79 -16.37
N SER A 61 9.93 18.41 -16.81
CA SER A 61 11.20 18.97 -16.33
C SER A 61 11.51 18.67 -14.85
N VAL A 62 11.25 17.43 -14.44
CA VAL A 62 11.73 16.95 -13.14
C VAL A 62 13.21 16.63 -13.21
N GLU A 63 14.01 17.30 -12.38
CA GLU A 63 15.45 17.08 -12.26
C GLU A 63 15.79 16.60 -10.86
N VAL A 64 16.66 15.59 -10.77
CA VAL A 64 17.21 15.10 -9.51
C VAL A 64 18.72 15.24 -9.53
N SER A 65 19.26 15.77 -8.45
CA SER A 65 20.71 15.85 -8.23
C SER A 65 21.04 15.46 -6.81
N LYS A 66 22.16 14.75 -6.63
CA LYS A 66 22.66 14.40 -5.30
C LYS A 66 23.41 15.58 -4.70
N VAL A 67 23.10 15.91 -3.46
CA VAL A 67 23.71 17.04 -2.73
C VAL A 67 24.79 16.53 -1.78
N SER A 68 24.50 15.45 -1.06
CA SER A 68 25.38 14.81 -0.09
C SER A 68 25.20 13.29 -0.13
N SER A 69 25.84 12.55 0.77
CA SER A 69 25.66 11.10 0.90
C SER A 69 24.22 10.68 1.24
N ASP A 70 23.45 11.57 1.87
CA ASP A 70 22.15 11.32 2.48
C ASP A 70 21.03 12.25 1.99
N GLU A 71 21.33 13.21 1.10
CA GLU A 71 20.38 14.21 0.61
C GLU A 71 20.38 14.31 -0.92
N LEU A 72 19.17 14.40 -1.48
CA LEU A 72 18.90 14.77 -2.86
C LEU A 72 18.24 16.14 -2.93
N LYS A 73 18.48 16.82 -4.05
CA LYS A 73 17.71 17.96 -4.52
C LYS A 73 16.81 17.52 -5.67
N LEU A 74 15.51 17.73 -5.51
CA LEU A 74 14.49 17.58 -6.54
C LEU A 74 14.06 18.95 -7.04
N ARG A 75 14.02 19.14 -8.35
CA ARG A 75 13.44 20.33 -9.00
C ARG A 75 12.33 19.90 -9.95
N PHE A 76 11.25 20.66 -10.04
CA PHE A 76 10.17 20.39 -10.97
C PHE A 76 9.40 21.67 -11.32
N PHE A 77 8.78 21.69 -12.49
CA PHE A 77 7.86 22.76 -12.89
C PHE A 77 6.57 22.70 -12.08
N VAL A 78 6.13 23.84 -11.52
CA VAL A 78 4.88 23.95 -10.77
C VAL A 78 3.75 24.33 -11.72
N PRO A 79 2.76 23.45 -11.96
CA PRO A 79 1.64 23.77 -12.84
C PRO A 79 0.80 24.90 -12.26
N ALA A 80 0.42 25.86 -13.11
CA ALA A 80 -0.53 26.90 -12.75
C ALA A 80 -1.96 26.35 -12.79
N GLU A 81 -2.63 26.34 -11.64
CA GLU A 81 -3.98 25.81 -11.50
C GLU A 81 -4.85 26.78 -10.68
N SER A 82 -6.16 26.80 -10.96
CA SER A 82 -7.08 27.76 -10.31
C SER A 82 -7.65 27.24 -8.99
N LEU A 83 -7.88 25.93 -8.87
CA LEU A 83 -8.51 25.30 -7.70
C LEU A 83 -7.56 24.37 -6.95
N TYR A 84 -6.36 24.18 -7.47
CA TYR A 84 -5.36 23.27 -6.94
C TYR A 84 -3.99 23.93 -6.95
N TYR A 85 -3.04 23.31 -6.26
CA TYR A 85 -1.64 23.71 -6.31
C TYR A 85 -0.73 22.53 -5.96
N ALA A 86 0.49 22.54 -6.52
CA ALA A 86 1.54 21.63 -6.09
C ALA A 86 2.08 22.10 -4.72
N ALA A 87 1.72 21.38 -3.66
CA ALA A 87 2.02 21.75 -2.29
C ALA A 87 3.43 21.34 -1.84
N GLY A 88 4.02 20.36 -2.53
CA GLY A 88 5.26 19.71 -2.13
C GLY A 88 5.29 18.27 -2.64
N VAL A 89 5.99 17.40 -1.92
CA VAL A 89 6.04 15.97 -2.24
C VAL A 89 5.80 15.10 -1.02
N ASN A 90 5.21 13.94 -1.29
CA ASN A 90 5.24 12.78 -0.42
C ASN A 90 6.31 11.82 -0.92
N TYR A 91 6.94 11.08 -0.02
CA TYR A 91 7.94 10.09 -0.39
C TYR A 91 7.89 8.87 0.52
N GLU A 92 8.32 7.73 0.00
CA GLU A 92 8.47 6.50 0.76
C GLU A 92 9.73 5.76 0.30
N ALA A 93 10.46 5.18 1.26
CA ALA A 93 11.54 4.26 0.94
C ALA A 93 10.95 2.86 0.71
N GLN A 94 11.23 2.26 -0.45
CA GLN A 94 10.81 0.90 -0.80
C GLN A 94 12.00 0.13 -1.37
N GLY A 95 12.59 -0.74 -0.56
CA GLY A 95 13.82 -1.45 -0.93
C GLY A 95 14.99 -0.49 -1.11
N ASP A 96 15.60 -0.50 -2.29
CA ASP A 96 16.69 0.38 -2.75
C ASP A 96 16.18 1.63 -3.48
N ALA A 97 14.88 1.91 -3.41
CA ALA A 97 14.24 3.04 -4.07
C ALA A 97 13.70 4.07 -3.08
N LEU A 98 13.85 5.35 -3.41
CA LEU A 98 12.99 6.41 -2.91
C LEU A 98 11.87 6.63 -3.93
N ARG A 99 10.64 6.29 -3.57
CA ARG A 99 9.47 6.65 -4.38
C ARG A 99 9.03 8.05 -3.96
N VAL A 100 8.77 8.92 -4.93
CA VAL A 100 8.32 10.30 -4.72
C VAL A 100 7.02 10.56 -5.48
N ALA A 101 6.09 11.28 -4.88
CA ALA A 101 4.87 11.76 -5.54
C ALA A 101 4.70 13.26 -5.28
N ILE A 102 4.46 14.04 -6.33
CA ILE A 102 4.13 15.47 -6.20
C ILE A 102 2.69 15.58 -5.72
N GLU A 103 2.50 16.22 -4.58
CA GLU A 103 1.19 16.34 -3.94
C GLU A 103 0.41 17.52 -4.52
N ARG A 104 -0.70 17.22 -5.20
CA ARG A 104 -1.66 18.18 -5.73
C ARG A 104 -2.79 18.37 -4.72
N CYS A 105 -2.93 19.57 -4.20
CA CYS A 105 -3.91 19.86 -3.15
C CYS A 105 -4.96 20.85 -3.60
N ASN A 106 -6.21 20.64 -3.18
CA ASN A 106 -7.29 21.60 -3.34
C ASN A 106 -7.04 22.81 -2.44
N ILE A 107 -7.28 24.03 -2.94
CA ILE A 107 -7.10 25.26 -2.16
C ILE A 107 -8.03 25.37 -0.94
N ASN A 108 -9.15 24.63 -0.95
CA ASN A 108 -10.17 24.66 0.10
C ASN A 108 -10.04 23.51 1.10
N GLU A 109 -9.06 22.61 0.93
CA GLU A 109 -8.88 21.43 1.77
C GLU A 109 -7.53 21.48 2.51
N PRO A 110 -7.44 20.95 3.73
CA PRO A 110 -6.17 20.78 4.41
C PRO A 110 -5.22 19.93 3.57
N CYS A 111 -3.98 20.38 3.47
CA CYS A 111 -2.93 19.71 2.72
C CYS A 111 -1.63 19.72 3.51
N SER A 112 -0.99 18.56 3.63
CA SER A 112 0.24 18.42 4.41
C SER A 112 1.17 17.39 3.76
N PRO A 113 1.85 17.76 2.65
CA PRO A 113 2.88 16.90 2.09
C PRO A 113 4.03 16.74 3.08
N MET A 114 4.75 15.62 3.01
CA MET A 114 5.90 15.34 3.86
C MET A 114 7.01 16.38 3.72
N VAL A 115 7.26 16.85 2.50
CA VAL A 115 8.15 18.00 2.24
C VAL A 115 7.36 19.08 1.54
N LYS A 116 7.21 20.22 2.21
CA LYS A 116 6.48 21.38 1.69
C LYS A 116 7.35 22.18 0.73
N ARG A 117 6.76 22.61 -0.38
CA ARG A 117 7.37 23.60 -1.28
C ARG A 117 7.36 24.98 -0.64
N ALA A 118 8.42 25.76 -0.86
CA ALA A 118 8.46 27.16 -0.47
C ALA A 118 7.36 27.97 -1.20
N MET A 119 6.74 28.91 -0.48
CA MET A 119 5.75 29.84 -1.01
C MET A 119 6.27 31.27 -0.83
N PRO A 120 6.03 32.19 -1.79
CA PRO A 120 5.32 32.00 -3.07
C PRO A 120 6.10 31.15 -4.09
N ILE A 121 5.46 30.75 -5.20
CA ILE A 121 6.15 30.09 -6.32
C ILE A 121 7.19 31.05 -6.91
N PRO A 122 8.44 30.62 -7.17
CA PRO A 122 9.44 31.44 -7.85
C PRO A 122 8.98 31.90 -9.25
N GLN A 123 9.57 32.99 -9.77
CA GLN A 123 9.17 33.56 -11.06
C GLN A 123 9.40 32.61 -12.25
N ASP A 124 10.40 31.73 -12.15
CA ASP A 124 10.68 30.70 -13.15
C ASP A 124 9.74 29.48 -13.06
N GLN A 125 8.82 29.47 -12.10
CA GLN A 125 7.89 28.38 -11.80
C GLN A 125 8.57 27.06 -11.44
N ILE A 126 9.83 27.09 -11.00
CA ILE A 126 10.55 25.89 -10.58
C ILE A 126 10.52 25.77 -9.05
N ALA A 127 10.01 24.65 -8.57
CA ALA A 127 10.15 24.25 -7.17
C ALA A 127 11.52 23.62 -6.94
N GLU A 128 12.12 23.86 -5.76
CA GLU A 128 13.28 23.11 -5.28
C GLU A 128 12.96 22.50 -3.90
N LEU A 129 13.22 21.20 -3.75
CA LEU A 129 12.98 20.44 -2.51
C LEU A 129 14.20 19.61 -2.14
N ARG A 130 14.41 19.41 -0.82
CA ARG A 130 15.40 18.48 -0.28
C ARG A 130 14.70 17.21 0.21
N LEU A 131 15.24 16.06 -0.20
CA LEU A 131 14.72 14.74 0.11
C LEU A 131 15.83 13.85 0.66
N PRO A 132 15.52 12.88 1.53
CA PRO A 132 16.50 11.88 1.92
C PRO A 132 16.93 11.04 0.70
N TYR A 133 18.19 10.64 0.62
CA TYR A 133 18.70 9.76 -0.42
C TYR A 133 18.66 8.30 0.04
N ALA A 134 17.98 7.44 -0.74
CA ALA A 134 17.85 6.00 -0.45
C ALA A 134 18.27 5.08 -1.62
N GLY A 135 18.92 5.62 -2.65
CA GLY A 135 19.25 4.90 -3.89
C GLY A 135 18.50 5.48 -5.09
N LYS A 136 17.98 4.62 -5.97
CA LYS A 136 17.25 5.06 -7.17
C LYS A 136 16.01 5.86 -6.79
N VAL A 137 15.62 6.81 -7.64
CA VAL A 137 14.41 7.62 -7.41
C VAL A 137 13.36 7.26 -8.44
N ILE A 138 12.19 6.84 -7.95
CA ILE A 138 11.02 6.56 -8.77
C ILE A 138 10.00 7.67 -8.54
N LEU A 139 9.69 8.44 -9.57
CA LEU A 139 8.59 9.40 -9.55
C LEU A 139 7.30 8.68 -9.91
N VAL A 140 6.30 8.82 -9.04
CA VAL A 140 4.97 8.29 -9.25
C VAL A 140 4.09 9.41 -9.76
N HIS A 141 3.56 9.23 -10.96
CA HIS A 141 2.54 10.07 -11.57
C HIS A 141 1.16 9.41 -11.44
N ALA A 142 0.11 10.13 -11.81
CA ALA A 142 -1.25 9.61 -11.83
C ALA A 142 -1.46 8.50 -12.87
N ASP A 143 -0.68 8.55 -13.96
CA ASP A 143 -0.79 7.72 -15.16
C ASP A 143 0.33 6.67 -15.27
N GLN A 144 1.49 6.90 -14.66
CA GLN A 144 2.64 5.99 -14.72
C GLN A 144 3.65 6.19 -13.59
N GLU A 145 4.64 5.29 -13.51
CA GLU A 145 5.84 5.47 -12.69
C GLU A 145 7.07 5.59 -13.58
N GLU A 146 8.04 6.41 -13.18
CA GLU A 146 9.27 6.65 -13.93
C GLU A 146 10.48 6.68 -13.01
N GLN A 147 11.55 5.96 -13.37
CA GLN A 147 12.83 6.13 -12.69
C GLN A 147 13.52 7.40 -13.20
N ILE A 148 13.68 8.39 -12.33
CA ILE A 148 14.25 9.71 -12.66
C ILE A 148 15.68 9.92 -12.11
N TYR A 149 16.18 8.97 -11.31
CA TYR A 149 17.56 8.98 -10.80
C TYR A 149 18.07 7.54 -10.59
N PRO A 150 19.33 7.23 -10.93
CA PRO A 150 19.93 5.90 -10.77
C PRO A 150 20.19 5.50 -9.31
#